data_AF-A0A973PMA7-F1
#
_entry.id   AF-A0A973PMA7-F1
#
_cell.length_a   1.000
_cell.length_b   1.000
_cell.length_c   1.000
_cell.angle_alpha   90.00
_cell.angle_beta   90.00
_cell.angle_gamma   90.00
#
_symmetry.space_group_name_H-M   'P 1'
#
loop_
_entity.id
_entity.type
_entity.pdbx_description
1 polymer ?
#
loop_
_entity_poly.entity_id
_entity_poly.type
_entity_poly.pdbx_seq_one_letter_code
_entity_poly.pdbx_strand_id
1 'polypeptide(L)'
;MSLATDTPRRARIAALDVIRGFALCGVLLANLRPISHLPGDDGAWMWILVDHRFFPIFSTLFGVGFSLMLERAGNRTALLRRLLALLVIGLAHRFLLWEGDILTIYAAVGLVFLLPSSWLPRRVVAALAGVLIVASLALGLGHFGLVPGLFLLGSALTRYGVTARLEDSTRTPLLLAAGFAVLTAPVLWMQLNDVQTPLALGVAGLLTAGFHVCAMLGLVRTPLRAVLRGVFEPLGKMALTNYLSASALVLLLAHFDLPVLVIAAIVLVVQWIWSTLWLRSFAQGPLEWLWRWVTWARRPPFRAS
;
A
#
# COMPACT_ATOMS: atom_id res chain seq x y z
N MET A 1 35.06 -26.20 -16.24
CA MET A 1 35.00 -24.95 -15.45
C MET A 1 33.88 -24.09 -16.04
N SER A 2 32.65 -24.30 -15.57
CA SER A 2 31.46 -23.60 -16.09
C SER A 2 31.28 -22.31 -15.31
N LEU A 3 31.46 -21.16 -15.98
CA LEU A 3 31.17 -19.85 -15.43
C LEU A 3 29.65 -19.74 -15.24
N ALA A 4 29.20 -19.96 -14.01
CA ALA A 4 27.88 -19.54 -13.59
C ALA A 4 27.82 -18.01 -13.75
N THR A 5 27.17 -17.54 -14.80
CA THR A 5 26.75 -16.15 -14.91
C THR A 5 25.79 -15.89 -13.76
N ASP A 6 26.30 -15.28 -12.71
CA ASP A 6 25.54 -14.77 -11.58
C ASP A 6 24.59 -13.70 -12.14
N THR A 7 23.40 -14.11 -12.58
CA THR A 7 22.33 -13.18 -12.96
C THR A 7 22.16 -12.23 -11.80
N PRO A 8 22.30 -10.90 -11.99
CA PRO A 8 22.19 -9.96 -10.89
C PRO A 8 20.82 -10.18 -10.25
N ARG A 9 20.88 -10.70 -9.02
CA ARG A 9 19.76 -11.03 -8.13
C ARG A 9 18.78 -9.86 -8.20
N ARG A 10 17.74 -9.95 -9.08
CA ARG A 10 16.87 -8.84 -9.51
C ARG A 10 16.72 -7.85 -8.38
N ALA A 11 17.34 -6.68 -8.52
CA ALA A 11 17.34 -5.64 -7.51
C ALA A 11 15.92 -5.56 -6.95
N ARG A 12 15.76 -6.00 -5.69
CA ARG A 12 14.48 -5.97 -4.99
C ARG A 12 13.93 -4.57 -5.21
N ILE A 13 12.69 -4.48 -5.70
CA ILE A 13 12.14 -3.23 -6.25
C ILE A 13 12.07 -2.18 -5.14
N ALA A 14 13.17 -1.46 -4.93
CA ALA A 14 13.32 -0.52 -3.84
C ALA A 14 12.27 0.59 -3.94
N ALA A 15 11.86 0.92 -5.17
CA ALA A 15 10.78 1.84 -5.44
C ALA A 15 9.42 1.37 -4.85
N LEU A 16 9.08 0.08 -4.94
CA LEU A 16 7.83 -0.42 -4.34
C LEU A 16 7.88 -0.37 -2.82
N ASP A 17 9.04 -0.66 -2.22
CA ASP A 17 9.21 -0.56 -0.77
C ASP A 17 9.12 0.92 -0.33
N VAL A 18 9.72 1.86 -1.06
CA VAL A 18 9.56 3.31 -0.80
C VAL A 18 8.10 3.76 -0.90
N ILE A 19 7.39 3.36 -1.97
CA ILE A 19 5.99 3.78 -2.16
C ILE A 19 5.10 3.19 -1.06
N ARG A 20 5.33 1.94 -0.64
CA ARG A 20 4.62 1.34 0.51
C ARG A 20 4.90 2.09 1.80
N GLY A 21 6.16 2.44 2.07
CA GLY A 21 6.54 3.18 3.25
C GLY A 21 5.89 4.56 3.30
N PHE A 22 5.93 5.29 2.18
CA PHE A 22 5.25 6.58 2.02
C PHE A 22 3.74 6.45 2.25
N ALA A 23 3.10 5.47 1.61
CA ALA A 23 1.67 5.23 1.79
C ALA A 23 1.32 4.88 3.24
N LEU A 24 2.20 4.15 3.94
CA LEU A 24 1.99 3.76 5.33
C LEU A 24 1.92 4.98 6.26
N CYS A 25 2.77 5.98 6.04
CA CYS A 25 2.72 7.24 6.79
C CYS A 25 1.36 7.93 6.64
N GLY A 26 0.84 8.00 5.40
CA GLY A 26 -0.47 8.58 5.14
C GLY A 26 -1.63 7.78 5.72
N VAL A 27 -1.55 6.44 5.65
CA VAL A 27 -2.56 5.55 6.27
C VAL A 27 -2.56 5.67 7.80
N LEU A 28 -1.41 5.84 8.45
CA LEU A 28 -1.36 6.09 9.89
C LEU A 28 -2.12 7.38 10.24
N LEU A 29 -1.85 8.47 9.51
CA LEU A 29 -2.49 9.76 9.75
C LEU A 29 -4.01 9.63 9.60
N ALA A 30 -4.50 9.01 8.51
CA ALA A 30 -5.92 8.80 8.27
C ALA A 30 -6.62 7.98 9.38
N ASN A 31 -5.90 7.06 10.03
CA ASN A 31 -6.47 6.19 11.06
C ASN A 31 -6.22 6.67 12.48
N LEU A 32 -5.53 7.80 12.68
CA LEU A 32 -5.07 8.19 14.01
C LEU A 32 -6.24 8.51 14.95
N ARG A 33 -7.20 9.32 14.51
CA ARG A 33 -8.41 9.60 15.30
C ARG A 33 -9.34 8.39 15.42
N PRO A 34 -9.67 7.66 14.33
CA PRO A 34 -10.48 6.45 14.44
C PRO A 34 -9.94 5.41 15.43
N ILE A 35 -8.62 5.30 15.57
CA ILE A 35 -7.97 4.36 16.50
C ILE A 35 -7.87 4.95 17.91
N SER A 36 -7.50 6.23 18.06
CA SER A 36 -7.23 6.81 19.39
C SER A 36 -8.50 7.18 20.17
N HIS A 37 -9.65 7.32 19.50
CA HIS A 37 -10.90 7.80 20.10
C HIS A 37 -10.80 9.19 20.76
N LEU A 38 -9.73 9.94 20.49
CA LEU A 38 -9.50 11.25 21.08
C LEU A 38 -10.45 12.30 20.47
N PRO A 39 -11.04 13.18 21.29
CA PRO A 39 -11.95 14.22 20.81
C PRO A 39 -11.22 15.29 19.99
N GLY A 40 -11.97 16.00 19.15
CA GLY A 40 -11.51 17.13 18.35
C GLY A 40 -11.64 16.93 16.85
N ASP A 41 -11.47 18.02 16.11
CA ASP A 41 -11.51 18.03 14.64
C ASP A 41 -10.11 17.81 14.06
N ASP A 42 -10.02 16.97 13.03
CA ASP A 42 -8.79 16.73 12.25
C ASP A 42 -8.32 17.98 11.49
N GLY A 43 -9.21 18.96 11.37
CA GLY A 43 -9.02 20.16 10.59
C GLY A 43 -9.21 19.83 9.11
N ALA A 44 -9.77 20.79 8.37
CA ALA A 44 -10.13 20.62 6.96
C ALA A 44 -8.95 20.10 6.10
N TRP A 45 -7.71 20.50 6.43
CA TRP A 45 -6.51 20.06 5.69
C TRP A 45 -6.27 18.54 5.79
N MET A 46 -6.53 17.91 6.93
CA MET A 46 -6.26 16.48 7.12
C MET A 46 -7.30 15.63 6.38
N TRP A 47 -8.57 16.05 6.43
CA TRP A 47 -9.62 15.46 5.61
C TRP A 47 -9.34 15.61 4.10
N ILE A 48 -8.93 16.81 3.65
CA ILE A 48 -8.67 17.07 2.23
C ILE A 48 -7.43 16.33 1.72
N LEU A 49 -6.32 16.38 2.46
CA LEU A 49 -5.01 15.94 1.97
C LEU A 49 -4.68 14.49 2.33
N VAL A 50 -5.26 13.95 3.40
CA VAL A 50 -4.88 12.65 3.93
C VAL A 50 -5.99 11.63 3.75
N ASP A 51 -7.21 12.00 4.11
CA ASP A 51 -8.31 11.04 4.12
C ASP A 51 -8.61 10.50 2.70
N HIS A 52 -8.78 9.18 2.63
CA HIS A 52 -8.98 8.39 1.41
C HIS A 52 -7.92 8.52 0.29
N ARG A 53 -6.79 9.24 0.49
CA ARG A 53 -5.77 9.44 -0.57
C ARG A 53 -4.76 8.31 -0.68
N PHE A 54 -4.51 7.60 0.42
CA PHE A 54 -3.41 6.62 0.51
C PHE A 54 -3.86 5.17 0.38
N PHE A 55 -5.13 4.84 0.68
CA PHE A 55 -5.66 3.48 0.51
C PHE A 55 -5.55 2.97 -0.95
N PRO A 56 -5.77 3.79 -2.01
CA PRO A 56 -5.72 3.27 -3.37
C PRO A 56 -4.31 2.83 -3.78
N ILE A 57 -3.29 3.49 -3.22
CA ILE A 57 -1.89 3.12 -3.38
C ILE A 57 -1.68 1.72 -2.83
N PHE A 58 -2.04 1.48 -1.56
CA PHE A 58 -1.92 0.15 -0.96
C PHE A 58 -2.72 -0.92 -1.70
N SER A 59 -3.96 -0.60 -2.10
CA SER A 59 -4.82 -1.52 -2.82
C SER A 59 -4.20 -1.97 -4.15
N THR A 60 -3.69 -1.00 -4.93
CA THR A 60 -3.03 -1.29 -6.20
C THR A 60 -1.73 -2.07 -5.98
N LEU A 61 -0.92 -1.70 -4.99
CA LEU A 61 0.33 -2.40 -4.65
C LEU A 61 0.11 -3.82 -4.15
N PHE A 62 -1.03 -4.10 -3.52
CA PHE A 62 -1.42 -5.44 -3.12
C PHE A 62 -1.64 -6.32 -4.36
N GLY A 63 -2.40 -5.82 -5.35
CA GLY A 63 -2.59 -6.47 -6.64
C GLY A 63 -1.28 -6.68 -7.43
N VAL A 64 -0.39 -5.68 -7.43
CA VAL A 64 0.95 -5.79 -8.03
C VAL A 64 1.75 -6.91 -7.36
N GLY A 65 1.79 -6.91 -6.02
CA GLY A 65 2.51 -7.92 -5.23
C GLY A 65 1.96 -9.34 -5.40
N PHE A 66 0.65 -9.48 -5.58
CA PHE A 66 0.00 -10.75 -5.88
C PHE A 66 0.45 -11.30 -7.24
N SER A 67 0.39 -10.49 -8.31
CA SER A 67 0.77 -10.93 -9.65
C SER A 67 2.27 -11.22 -9.77
N LEU A 68 3.14 -10.41 -9.16
CA LEU A 68 4.57 -10.69 -9.10
C LEU A 68 4.88 -12.02 -8.39
N MET A 69 4.08 -12.38 -7.39
CA MET A 69 4.23 -13.66 -6.71
C MET A 69 3.71 -14.81 -7.57
N LEU A 70 2.58 -14.64 -8.27
CA LEU A 70 2.05 -15.65 -9.19
C LEU A 70 3.08 -16.00 -10.28
N GLU A 71 3.75 -15.00 -10.85
CA GLU A 71 4.82 -15.18 -11.85
C GLU A 71 6.05 -15.93 -11.29
N ARG A 72 6.39 -15.72 -10.01
CA ARG A 72 7.55 -16.37 -9.37
C ARG A 72 7.24 -17.77 -8.87
N ALA A 73 6.07 -17.97 -8.27
CA ALA A 73 5.68 -19.21 -7.59
C ALA A 73 5.18 -20.26 -8.58
N GLY A 74 4.50 -19.83 -9.65
CA GLY A 74 3.74 -20.71 -10.55
C GLY A 74 2.55 -21.45 -9.91
N ASN A 75 2.37 -21.38 -8.58
CA ASN A 75 1.34 -22.10 -7.85
C ASN A 75 0.40 -21.18 -7.05
N ARG A 76 -0.91 -21.40 -7.23
CA ARG A 76 -2.01 -20.68 -6.59
C ARG A 76 -2.24 -21.10 -5.14
N THR A 77 -1.80 -22.29 -4.72
CA THR A 77 -1.89 -22.71 -3.31
C THR A 77 -1.10 -21.78 -2.39
N ALA A 78 0.07 -21.30 -2.84
CA ALA A 78 0.85 -20.32 -2.07
C ALA A 78 0.09 -18.99 -1.93
N LEU A 79 -0.62 -18.56 -2.97
CA LEU A 79 -1.46 -17.35 -2.95
C LEU A 79 -2.66 -17.52 -2.01
N LEU A 80 -3.30 -18.69 -2.03
CA LEU A 80 -4.38 -19.03 -1.10
C LEU A 80 -3.89 -18.98 0.35
N ARG A 81 -2.78 -19.67 0.68
CA ARG A 81 -2.21 -19.65 2.05
C ARG A 81 -1.85 -18.23 2.50
N ARG A 82 -1.29 -17.43 1.60
CA ARG A 82 -0.95 -16.02 1.87
C ARG A 82 -2.17 -15.20 2.25
N LEU A 83 -3.28 -15.36 1.51
CA LEU A 83 -4.53 -14.65 1.75
C LEU A 83 -5.21 -15.15 3.02
N LEU A 84 -5.24 -16.46 3.25
CA LEU A 84 -5.80 -17.04 4.48
C LEU A 84 -4.99 -16.62 5.72
N ALA A 85 -3.66 -16.62 5.64
CA ALA A 85 -2.82 -16.13 6.73
C ALA A 85 -3.08 -14.64 7.02
N LEU A 86 -3.23 -13.83 5.97
CA LEU A 86 -3.58 -12.42 6.12
C LEU A 86 -4.98 -12.23 6.70
N LEU A 87 -5.94 -13.08 6.33
CA LEU A 87 -7.30 -13.06 6.87
C LEU A 87 -7.28 -13.36 8.38
N VAL A 88 -6.54 -14.38 8.81
CA VAL A 88 -6.39 -14.72 10.23
C VAL A 88 -5.74 -13.57 11.01
N ILE A 89 -4.66 -12.99 10.47
CA ILE A 89 -3.99 -11.84 11.09
C ILE A 89 -4.94 -10.64 11.18
N GLY A 90 -5.67 -10.34 10.12
CA GLY A 90 -6.63 -9.23 10.09
C GLY A 90 -7.79 -9.45 11.06
N LEU A 91 -8.36 -10.66 11.11
CA LEU A 91 -9.40 -11.00 12.09
C LEU A 91 -8.87 -10.84 13.52
N ALA A 92 -7.68 -11.35 13.81
CA ALA A 92 -7.06 -11.18 15.13
C ALA A 92 -6.86 -9.68 15.45
N HIS A 93 -6.37 -8.88 14.50
CA HIS A 93 -6.21 -7.43 14.67
C HIS A 93 -7.55 -6.72 14.90
N ARG A 94 -8.58 -7.10 14.15
CA ARG A 94 -9.93 -6.57 14.26
C ARG A 94 -10.55 -6.82 15.64
N PHE A 95 -10.39 -8.04 16.17
CA PHE A 95 -10.93 -8.42 17.46
C PHE A 95 -10.09 -7.94 18.65
N LEU A 96 -8.77 -7.79 18.49
CA LEU A 96 -7.87 -7.47 19.60
C LEU A 96 -7.53 -5.98 19.71
N LEU A 97 -7.45 -5.25 18.60
CA LEU A 97 -6.97 -3.86 18.59
C LEU A 97 -8.03 -2.87 18.10
N TRP A 98 -8.56 -3.03 16.88
CA TRP A 98 -9.44 -2.01 16.29
C TRP A 98 -10.33 -2.55 15.15
N GLU A 99 -11.60 -2.13 15.14
CA GLU A 99 -12.63 -2.68 14.24
C GLU A 99 -12.47 -2.31 12.75
N GLY A 100 -11.77 -1.22 12.43
CA GLY A 100 -11.63 -0.71 11.06
C GLY A 100 -10.52 -1.37 10.22
N ASP A 101 -10.14 -2.61 10.54
CA ASP A 101 -9.00 -3.27 9.91
C ASP A 101 -9.15 -3.48 8.39
N ILE A 102 -8.19 -2.95 7.63
CA ILE A 102 -8.12 -3.11 6.19
C ILE A 102 -7.60 -4.49 5.77
N LEU A 103 -6.86 -5.21 6.63
CA LEU A 103 -6.28 -6.50 6.27
C LEU A 103 -7.34 -7.58 6.07
N THR A 104 -8.36 -7.64 6.93
CA THR A 104 -9.52 -8.54 6.74
C THR A 104 -10.17 -8.28 5.38
N ILE A 105 -10.42 -7.02 5.04
CA ILE A 105 -11.06 -6.62 3.78
C ILE A 105 -10.17 -6.99 2.60
N TYR A 106 -8.88 -6.68 2.66
CA TYR A 106 -7.91 -7.02 1.62
C TYR A 106 -7.77 -8.53 1.42
N ALA A 107 -7.79 -9.31 2.51
CA ALA A 107 -7.74 -10.76 2.41
C ALA A 107 -9.01 -11.33 1.77
N ALA A 108 -10.20 -10.87 2.19
CA ALA A 108 -11.48 -11.31 1.63
C ALA A 108 -11.62 -10.94 0.15
N VAL A 109 -11.39 -9.67 -0.20
CA VAL A 109 -11.41 -9.21 -1.60
C VAL A 109 -10.33 -9.93 -2.42
N GLY A 110 -9.16 -10.18 -1.84
CA GLY A 110 -8.11 -10.97 -2.49
C GLY A 110 -8.54 -12.40 -2.81
N LEU A 111 -9.28 -13.06 -1.91
CA LEU A 111 -9.82 -14.40 -2.14
C LEU A 111 -10.91 -14.41 -3.20
N VAL A 112 -11.78 -13.40 -3.22
CA VAL A 112 -12.95 -13.35 -4.12
C VAL A 112 -12.60 -12.83 -5.51
N PHE A 113 -11.66 -11.88 -5.63
CA PHE A 113 -11.35 -11.23 -6.91
C PHE A 113 -9.94 -11.56 -7.43
N LEU A 114 -8.89 -11.41 -6.60
CA LEU A 114 -7.53 -11.64 -7.08
C LEU A 114 -7.23 -13.11 -7.36
N LEU A 115 -7.66 -14.01 -6.48
CA LEU A 115 -7.42 -15.44 -6.68
C LEU A 115 -8.11 -15.94 -7.96
N PRO A 116 -9.42 -15.71 -8.19
CA PRO A 116 -10.08 -15.96 -9.48
C PRO A 116 -9.42 -15.29 -10.69
N SER A 117 -8.89 -14.07 -10.53
CA SER A 117 -8.18 -13.40 -11.62
C SER A 117 -6.95 -14.16 -12.13
N SER A 118 -6.38 -15.08 -11.33
CA SER A 118 -5.21 -15.88 -11.72
C SER A 118 -5.48 -16.88 -12.85
N TRP A 119 -6.74 -17.20 -13.13
CA TRP A 119 -7.15 -18.05 -14.26
C TRP A 119 -7.62 -17.26 -15.48
N LEU A 120 -7.83 -15.96 -15.33
CA LEU A 120 -8.34 -15.10 -16.40
C LEU A 120 -7.22 -14.51 -17.26
N PRO A 121 -7.45 -14.31 -18.56
CA PRO A 121 -6.48 -13.65 -19.43
C PRO A 121 -6.33 -12.17 -19.05
N ARG A 122 -5.15 -11.60 -19.30
CA ARG A 122 -4.79 -10.21 -18.92
C ARG A 122 -5.78 -9.15 -19.41
N ARG A 123 -6.41 -9.35 -20.57
CA ARG A 123 -7.43 -8.44 -21.14
C ARG A 123 -8.70 -8.42 -20.29
N VAL A 124 -9.18 -9.59 -19.87
CA VAL A 124 -10.36 -9.71 -19.00
C VAL A 124 -10.08 -9.11 -17.63
N VAL A 125 -8.90 -9.34 -17.05
CA VAL A 125 -8.53 -8.73 -15.77
C VAL A 125 -8.52 -7.21 -15.84
N ALA A 126 -7.97 -6.63 -16.92
CA ALA A 126 -7.98 -5.18 -17.13
C ALA A 126 -9.40 -4.62 -17.36
N ALA A 127 -10.23 -5.31 -18.14
CA ALA A 127 -11.61 -4.92 -18.35
C ALA A 127 -12.42 -4.95 -17.04
N LEU A 128 -12.29 -6.02 -16.25
CA LEU A 128 -12.92 -6.13 -14.94
C LEU A 128 -12.43 -5.06 -13.97
N ALA A 129 -11.13 -4.74 -13.98
CA ALA A 129 -10.60 -3.64 -13.18
C ALA A 129 -11.29 -2.31 -13.51
N GLY A 130 -11.37 -1.97 -14.80
CA GLY A 130 -12.05 -0.75 -15.26
C GLY A 130 -13.53 -0.73 -14.91
N VAL A 131 -14.26 -1.82 -15.18
CA VAL A 131 -15.70 -1.93 -14.87
C VAL A 131 -15.96 -1.78 -13.38
N LEU A 132 -15.18 -2.45 -12.51
CA LEU A 132 -15.39 -2.38 -11.06
C LEU A 132 -15.06 -0.99 -10.49
N ILE A 133 -14.02 -0.32 -11.00
CA ILE A 133 -13.70 1.06 -10.60
C ILE A 133 -14.84 2.00 -11.01
N VAL A 134 -15.27 1.95 -12.28
CA VAL A 134 -16.35 2.81 -12.78
C VAL A 134 -17.66 2.54 -12.05
N ALA A 135 -18.03 1.27 -11.87
CA ALA A 135 -19.24 0.89 -11.13
C ALA A 135 -19.19 1.40 -9.68
N SER A 136 -18.05 1.26 -8.99
CA SER A 136 -17.89 1.76 -7.63
C SER A 136 -18.04 3.28 -7.54
N LEU A 137 -17.51 4.02 -8.52
CA LEU A 137 -17.62 5.47 -8.58
C LEU A 137 -19.06 5.92 -8.89
N ALA A 138 -19.70 5.29 -9.89
CA ALA A 138 -21.04 5.63 -10.34
C ALA A 138 -22.11 5.33 -9.29
N LEU A 139 -21.96 4.22 -8.56
CA LEU A 139 -22.88 3.80 -7.51
C LEU A 139 -22.54 4.39 -6.13
N GLY A 140 -21.46 5.17 -6.02
CA GLY A 140 -21.06 5.79 -4.75
C GLY A 140 -20.73 4.78 -3.65
N LEU A 141 -20.18 3.59 -3.99
CA LEU A 141 -19.88 2.51 -3.03
C LEU A 141 -18.74 2.83 -2.04
N GLY A 142 -18.24 4.07 -2.06
CA GLY A 142 -17.16 4.54 -1.22
C GLY A 142 -15.81 3.88 -1.53
N HIS A 143 -14.85 4.10 -0.63
CA HIS A 143 -13.49 3.61 -0.79
C HIS A 143 -13.39 2.08 -0.78
N PHE A 144 -14.22 1.39 0.01
CA PHE A 144 -14.22 -0.08 0.04
C PHE A 144 -14.72 -0.71 -1.27
N GLY A 145 -15.67 -0.07 -1.96
CA GLY A 145 -16.12 -0.51 -3.29
C GLY A 145 -15.03 -0.45 -4.36
N LEU A 146 -14.04 0.44 -4.20
CA LEU A 146 -12.92 0.58 -5.14
C LEU A 146 -11.86 -0.52 -5.00
N VAL A 147 -11.78 -1.19 -3.83
CA VAL A 147 -10.71 -2.15 -3.52
C VAL A 147 -10.62 -3.30 -4.54
N PRO A 148 -11.73 -3.98 -4.92
CA PRO A 148 -11.67 -5.04 -5.94
C PRO A 148 -11.11 -4.54 -7.28
N GLY A 149 -11.58 -3.39 -7.76
CA GLY A 149 -11.14 -2.80 -9.02
C GLY A 149 -9.65 -2.41 -8.99
N LEU A 150 -9.18 -1.80 -7.90
CA LEU A 150 -7.79 -1.40 -7.71
C LEU A 150 -6.84 -2.60 -7.56
N PHE A 151 -7.29 -3.66 -6.89
CA PHE A 151 -6.56 -4.93 -6.82
C PHE A 151 -6.35 -5.52 -8.21
N LEU A 152 -7.42 -5.60 -9.01
CA LEU A 152 -7.34 -6.09 -10.38
C LEU A 152 -6.53 -5.15 -11.28
N LEU A 153 -6.59 -3.83 -11.06
CA LEU A 153 -5.76 -2.85 -11.76
C LEU A 153 -4.28 -3.13 -11.50
N GLY A 154 -3.87 -3.27 -10.23
CA GLY A 154 -2.50 -3.63 -9.87
C GLY A 154 -2.04 -4.95 -10.51
N SER A 155 -2.93 -5.95 -10.51
CA SER A 155 -2.71 -7.24 -11.17
C SER A 155 -2.50 -7.08 -12.69
N ALA A 156 -3.36 -6.30 -13.35
CA ALA A 156 -3.28 -6.00 -14.78
C ALA A 156 -1.99 -5.25 -15.14
N LEU A 157 -1.63 -4.20 -14.38
CA LEU A 157 -0.41 -3.41 -14.61
C LEU A 157 0.84 -4.29 -14.63
N THR A 158 0.94 -5.25 -13.69
CA THR A 158 2.03 -6.23 -13.67
C THR A 158 2.00 -7.14 -14.90
N ARG A 159 0.84 -7.72 -15.24
CA ARG A 159 0.69 -8.65 -16.40
C ARG A 159 0.94 -8.00 -17.76
N TYR A 160 0.79 -6.68 -17.87
CA TYR A 160 1.13 -5.90 -19.06
C TYR A 160 2.58 -5.40 -19.04
N GLY A 161 3.35 -5.65 -17.98
CA GLY A 161 4.72 -5.17 -17.80
C GLY A 161 4.81 -3.65 -17.60
N VAL A 162 3.71 -2.99 -17.22
CA VAL A 162 3.70 -1.53 -16.99
C VAL A 162 4.60 -1.18 -15.81
N THR A 163 4.58 -1.98 -14.74
CA THR A 163 5.42 -1.79 -13.55
C THR A 163 6.90 -1.79 -13.91
N ALA A 164 7.37 -2.78 -14.69
CA ALA A 164 8.74 -2.83 -15.19
C ALA A 164 9.09 -1.62 -16.08
N ARG A 165 8.21 -1.24 -17.02
CA ARG A 165 8.45 -0.07 -17.90
C ARG A 165 8.55 1.25 -17.12
N LEU A 166 7.74 1.43 -16.08
CA LEU A 166 7.80 2.59 -15.20
C LEU A 166 9.04 2.55 -14.28
N GLU A 167 9.59 1.36 -14.05
CA GLU A 167 10.85 1.17 -13.33
C GLU A 167 12.10 1.47 -14.18
N ASP A 168 11.99 1.37 -15.50
CA ASP A 168 13.14 1.63 -16.40
C ASP A 168 13.20 3.08 -16.90
N SER A 169 12.12 3.86 -16.75
CA SER A 169 12.03 5.25 -17.24
C SER A 169 11.91 6.28 -16.11
N THR A 170 12.69 7.36 -16.14
CA THR A 170 12.51 8.50 -15.23
C THR A 170 11.47 9.49 -15.75
N ARG A 171 11.42 9.72 -17.07
CA ARG A 171 10.55 10.75 -17.68
C ARG A 171 9.08 10.35 -17.66
N THR A 172 8.78 9.08 -17.95
CA THR A 172 7.39 8.61 -18.05
C THR A 172 6.63 8.75 -16.74
N PRO A 173 7.14 8.31 -15.57
CA PRO A 173 6.46 8.55 -14.30
C PRO A 173 6.30 10.04 -13.98
N LEU A 174 7.29 10.89 -14.26
CA LEU A 174 7.18 12.32 -13.99
C LEU A 174 6.12 13.01 -14.86
N LEU A 175 6.03 12.65 -16.15
CA LEU A 175 4.98 13.16 -17.04
C LEU A 175 3.59 12.70 -16.59
N LEU A 176 3.45 11.43 -16.19
CA LEU A 176 2.20 10.92 -15.62
C LEU A 176 1.85 11.64 -14.32
N ALA A 177 2.84 11.91 -13.45
CA ALA A 177 2.63 12.68 -12.23
C ALA A 177 2.13 14.10 -12.55
N ALA A 178 2.74 14.79 -13.51
CA ALA A 178 2.27 16.10 -13.96
C ALA A 178 0.82 16.04 -14.48
N GLY A 179 0.49 15.03 -15.29
CA GLY A 179 -0.89 14.80 -15.77
C GLY A 179 -1.88 14.58 -14.62
N PHE A 180 -1.55 13.69 -13.67
CA PHE A 180 -2.39 13.49 -12.48
C PHE A 180 -2.52 14.75 -11.63
N ALA A 181 -1.47 15.56 -11.49
CA ALA A 181 -1.52 16.82 -10.76
C ALA A 181 -2.50 17.81 -11.41
N VAL A 182 -2.42 17.97 -12.74
CA VAL A 182 -3.36 18.80 -13.51
C VAL A 182 -4.79 18.31 -13.34
N LEU A 183 -5.03 17.00 -13.39
CA LEU A 183 -6.36 16.42 -13.20
C LEU A 183 -6.87 16.53 -11.75
N THR A 184 -5.97 16.52 -10.76
CA THR A 184 -6.35 16.63 -9.35
C THR A 184 -6.79 18.05 -9.00
N ALA A 185 -6.21 19.07 -9.64
CA ALA A 185 -6.45 20.47 -9.29
C ALA A 185 -7.94 20.91 -9.37
N PRO A 186 -8.70 20.61 -10.44
CA PRO A 186 -10.13 20.91 -10.49
C PRO A 186 -10.93 20.20 -9.39
N VAL A 187 -10.60 18.95 -9.09
CA VAL A 187 -11.31 18.17 -8.08
C VAL A 187 -11.03 18.72 -6.67
N LEU A 188 -9.79 19.11 -6.40
CA LEU A 188 -9.42 19.78 -5.16
C LEU A 188 -10.13 21.13 -5.02
N TRP A 189 -10.20 21.90 -6.11
CA TRP A 189 -10.96 23.14 -6.14
C TRP A 189 -12.44 22.92 -5.84
N MET A 190 -13.08 21.90 -6.42
CA MET A 190 -14.47 21.53 -6.09
C MET A 190 -14.64 21.19 -4.60
N GLN A 191 -13.71 20.43 -4.02
CA GLN A 191 -13.74 20.07 -2.59
C GLN A 191 -13.56 21.26 -1.66
N LEU A 192 -12.73 22.23 -2.04
CA LEU A 192 -12.53 23.49 -1.29
C LEU A 192 -13.75 24.42 -1.35
N ASN A 193 -14.63 24.24 -2.34
CA ASN A 193 -15.90 24.95 -2.47
C ASN A 193 -17.09 24.10 -1.99
N ASP A 194 -16.86 23.22 -1.00
CA ASP A 194 -17.85 22.37 -0.35
C ASP A 194 -18.64 21.39 -1.25
N VAL A 195 -18.11 21.08 -2.44
CA VAL A 195 -18.69 20.03 -3.30
C VAL A 195 -18.11 18.66 -2.93
N GLN A 196 -18.75 17.99 -1.97
CA GLN A 196 -18.27 16.72 -1.38
C GLN A 196 -19.10 15.50 -1.82
N THR A 197 -19.28 15.31 -3.12
CA THR A 197 -20.00 14.12 -3.61
C THR A 197 -19.16 12.85 -3.49
N PRO A 198 -19.76 11.65 -3.30
CA PRO A 198 -19.03 10.39 -3.27
C PRO A 198 -18.17 10.16 -4.52
N LEU A 199 -18.68 10.58 -5.67
CA LEU A 199 -17.95 10.55 -6.94
C LEU A 199 -16.73 11.46 -6.91
N ALA A 200 -16.89 12.73 -6.48
CA ALA A 200 -15.78 13.66 -6.38
C ALA A 200 -14.71 13.12 -5.44
N LEU A 201 -15.07 12.62 -4.26
CA LEU A 201 -14.14 12.06 -3.29
C LEU A 201 -13.39 10.83 -3.84
N GLY A 202 -14.09 9.91 -4.49
CA GLY A 202 -13.49 8.73 -5.11
C GLY A 202 -12.52 9.08 -6.24
N VAL A 203 -12.93 9.97 -7.16
CA VAL A 203 -12.07 10.46 -8.24
C VAL A 203 -10.85 11.18 -7.68
N ALA A 204 -11.04 12.04 -6.67
CA ALA A 204 -9.96 12.76 -6.02
C ALA A 204 -8.95 11.77 -5.42
N GLY A 205 -9.41 10.75 -4.68
CA GLY A 205 -8.55 9.72 -4.10
C GLY A 205 -7.72 8.96 -5.15
N LEU A 206 -8.34 8.57 -6.26
CA LEU A 206 -7.67 7.85 -7.36
C LEU A 206 -6.61 8.72 -8.06
N LEU A 207 -6.93 9.98 -8.38
CA LEU A 207 -6.00 10.89 -9.05
C LEU A 207 -4.83 11.25 -8.14
N THR A 208 -5.10 11.55 -6.87
CA THR A 208 -4.07 11.83 -5.87
C THR A 208 -3.17 10.60 -5.65
N ALA A 209 -3.71 9.39 -5.59
CA ALA A 209 -2.91 8.17 -5.51
C ALA A 209 -2.01 7.98 -6.75
N GLY A 210 -2.56 8.20 -7.94
CA GLY A 210 -1.81 8.17 -9.21
C GLY A 210 -0.66 9.17 -9.23
N PHE A 211 -0.92 10.41 -8.81
CA PHE A 211 0.10 11.45 -8.63
C PHE A 211 1.22 10.98 -7.70
N HIS A 212 0.90 10.55 -6.49
CA HIS A 212 1.89 10.17 -5.48
C HIS A 212 2.76 8.99 -5.93
N VAL A 213 2.16 7.95 -6.52
CA VAL A 213 2.89 6.79 -7.04
C VAL A 213 3.85 7.21 -8.14
N CYS A 214 3.37 7.97 -9.13
CA CYS A 214 4.17 8.38 -10.28
C CYS A 214 5.28 9.38 -9.87
N ALA A 215 4.97 10.31 -8.97
CA ALA A 215 5.93 11.25 -8.41
C ALA A 215 7.04 10.51 -7.65
N MET A 216 6.69 9.57 -6.76
CA MET A 216 7.69 8.78 -6.04
C MET A 216 8.57 7.94 -6.97
N LEU A 217 7.98 7.30 -7.99
CA LEU A 217 8.75 6.55 -9.00
C LEU A 217 9.77 7.43 -9.73
N GLY A 218 9.40 8.68 -10.06
CA GLY A 218 10.32 9.65 -10.67
C GLY A 218 11.38 10.18 -9.69
N LEU A 219 10.96 10.59 -8.50
CA LEU A 219 11.82 11.21 -7.49
C LEU A 219 12.90 10.26 -6.95
N VAL A 220 12.62 8.96 -6.83
CA VAL A 220 13.61 7.94 -6.43
C VAL A 220 14.75 7.79 -7.47
N ARG A 221 14.61 8.38 -8.67
CA ARG A 221 15.69 8.43 -9.68
C ARG A 221 16.45 9.77 -9.72
N THR A 222 16.11 10.72 -8.87
CA THR A 222 16.79 12.02 -8.71
C THR A 222 17.83 11.95 -7.58
N PRO A 223 18.64 13.00 -7.33
CA PRO A 223 19.51 13.06 -6.14
C PRO A 223 18.78 12.80 -4.80
N LEU A 224 17.46 13.00 -4.74
CA LEU A 224 16.64 12.71 -3.55
C LEU A 224 16.54 11.22 -3.21
N ARG A 225 17.00 10.33 -4.08
CA ARG A 225 16.93 8.86 -3.90
C ARG A 225 17.46 8.39 -2.55
N ALA A 226 18.55 8.97 -2.06
CA ALA A 226 19.20 8.53 -0.83
C ALA A 226 18.31 8.82 0.39
N VAL A 227 17.72 10.02 0.41
CA VAL A 227 16.81 10.45 1.47
C VAL A 227 15.52 9.65 1.42
N LEU A 228 14.87 9.55 0.26
CA LEU A 228 13.61 8.82 0.10
C LEU A 228 13.74 7.35 0.49
N ARG A 229 14.84 6.71 0.09
CA ARG A 229 15.13 5.32 0.49
C ARG A 229 15.43 5.23 1.98
N GLY A 230 16.25 6.12 2.52
CA GLY A 230 16.58 6.14 3.95
C GLY A 230 15.36 6.30 4.86
N VAL A 231 14.38 7.10 4.44
CA VAL A 231 13.16 7.37 5.22
C VAL A 231 12.11 6.26 5.00
N PHE A 232 11.74 5.98 3.75
CA PHE A 232 10.55 5.17 3.46
C PHE A 232 10.84 3.69 3.21
N GLU A 233 12.02 3.31 2.73
CA GLU A 233 12.33 1.90 2.45
C GLU A 233 12.26 1.00 3.71
N PRO A 234 12.79 1.41 4.89
CA PRO A 234 12.64 0.63 6.11
C PRO A 234 11.18 0.41 6.49
N LEU A 235 10.38 1.48 6.44
CA LEU A 235 8.97 1.44 6.78
C LEU A 235 8.18 0.50 5.85
N GLY A 236 8.46 0.55 4.55
CA GLY A 236 7.77 -0.27 3.56
C GLY A 236 8.22 -1.73 3.51
N LYS A 237 9.49 -2.03 3.83
CA LYS A 237 9.97 -3.41 3.98
C LYS A 237 9.32 -4.14 5.15
N MET A 238 8.85 -3.39 6.14
CA MET A 238 8.17 -3.86 7.34
C MET A 238 6.72 -3.40 7.39
N ALA A 239 6.05 -3.24 6.24
CA ALA A 239 4.73 -2.63 6.15
C ALA A 239 3.65 -3.33 7.00
N LEU A 240 3.63 -4.67 7.07
CA LEU A 240 2.66 -5.42 7.88
C LEU A 240 2.97 -5.26 9.37
N THR A 241 4.25 -5.38 9.75
CA THR A 241 4.70 -5.15 11.12
C THR A 241 4.37 -3.73 11.58
N ASN A 242 4.66 -2.72 10.75
CA ASN A 242 4.45 -1.32 11.07
C ASN A 242 2.96 -0.94 11.04
N TYR A 243 2.15 -1.51 10.16
CA TYR A 243 0.69 -1.30 10.20
C TYR A 243 0.07 -1.81 11.51
N LEU A 244 0.42 -3.03 11.93
CA LEU A 244 -0.16 -3.63 13.14
C LEU A 244 0.37 -2.97 14.42
N SER A 245 1.68 -2.73 14.50
CA SER A 245 2.28 -2.03 15.65
C SER A 245 1.85 -0.57 15.73
N ALA A 246 1.53 0.09 14.61
CA ALA A 246 1.00 1.45 14.62
C ALA A 246 -0.31 1.51 15.41
N SER A 247 -1.24 0.58 15.15
CA SER A 247 -2.51 0.54 15.89
C SER A 247 -2.28 0.40 17.40
N ALA A 248 -1.40 -0.52 17.81
CA ALA A 248 -1.06 -0.73 19.22
C ALA A 248 -0.40 0.50 19.85
N LEU A 249 0.56 1.14 19.15
CA LEU A 249 1.25 2.32 19.65
C LEU A 249 0.32 3.53 19.76
N VAL A 250 -0.61 3.71 18.82
CA VAL A 250 -1.60 4.79 18.87
C VAL A 250 -2.53 4.58 20.06
N LEU A 251 -3.05 3.37 20.26
CA LEU A 251 -3.88 3.04 21.43
C LEU A 251 -3.13 3.30 22.74
N LEU A 252 -1.85 2.89 22.81
CA LEU A 252 -1.02 3.14 23.99
C LEU A 252 -0.84 4.65 24.25
N LEU A 253 -0.47 5.41 23.21
CA LEU A 253 -0.19 6.85 23.33
C LEU A 253 -1.44 7.70 23.54
N ALA A 254 -2.62 7.20 23.17
CA ALA A 254 -3.89 7.87 23.40
C ALA A 254 -4.19 8.11 24.89
N HIS A 255 -3.61 7.31 25.80
CA HIS A 255 -3.77 7.46 27.25
C HIS A 255 -3.08 8.71 27.83
N PHE A 256 -2.25 9.38 27.05
CA PHE A 256 -1.46 10.55 27.50
C PHE A 256 -2.07 11.89 27.06
N ASP A 257 -3.28 11.89 26.49
CA ASP A 257 -4.02 13.09 26.02
C ASP A 257 -3.17 14.03 25.14
N LEU A 258 -2.23 13.45 24.37
CA LEU A 258 -1.36 14.19 23.48
C LEU A 258 -2.12 14.64 22.22
N PRO A 259 -1.75 15.77 21.60
CA PRO A 259 -2.30 16.14 20.30
C PRO A 259 -2.08 15.03 19.27
N VAL A 260 -3.09 14.74 18.46
CA VAL A 260 -3.10 13.69 17.42
C VAL A 260 -1.83 13.75 16.57
N LEU A 261 -1.44 14.93 16.06
CA LEU A 261 -0.22 15.05 15.25
C LEU A 261 1.08 14.71 16.00
N VAL A 262 1.13 14.96 17.31
CA VAL A 262 2.28 14.58 18.15
C VAL A 262 2.33 13.06 18.30
N ILE A 263 1.18 12.40 18.51
CA ILE A 263 1.11 10.93 18.52
C ILE A 263 1.62 10.37 17.18
N ALA A 264 1.15 10.89 16.05
CA ALA A 264 1.58 10.43 14.73
C ALA A 264 3.09 10.60 14.54
N ALA A 265 3.65 11.75 14.92
CA ALA A 265 5.08 12.01 14.83
C ALA A 265 5.90 11.02 15.68
N ILE A 266 5.48 10.77 16.93
CA ILE A 266 6.13 9.81 17.82
C ILE A 266 6.09 8.40 17.21
N VAL A 267 4.92 7.94 16.77
CA VAL A 267 4.76 6.61 16.16
C VAL A 267 5.67 6.46 14.94
N LEU A 268 5.66 7.43 14.03
CA LEU A 268 6.47 7.37 12.81
C LEU A 268 7.97 7.36 13.12
N VAL A 269 8.44 8.20 14.04
CA VAL A 269 9.85 8.26 14.41
C VAL A 269 10.29 6.96 15.08
N VAL A 270 9.52 6.47 16.05
CA VAL A 270 9.80 5.21 16.76
C VAL A 270 9.83 4.05 15.77
N GLN A 271 8.83 3.93 14.90
CA GLN A 271 8.77 2.87 13.89
C GLN A 271 9.89 2.98 12.86
N TRP A 272 10.27 4.19 12.46
CA TRP A 272 11.37 4.41 11.52
C TRP A 272 12.71 3.99 12.13
N ILE A 273 13.01 4.41 13.36
CA ILE A 273 14.22 4.01 14.10
C ILE A 273 14.24 2.50 14.25
N TRP A 274 13.15 1.92 14.78
CA TRP A 274 13.04 0.48 14.99
C TRP A 274 13.24 -0.31 13.70
N SER A 275 12.53 0.07 12.63
CA SER A 275 12.64 -0.61 11.32
C SER A 275 14.05 -0.51 10.75
N THR A 276 14.69 0.65 10.89
CA THR A 276 16.05 0.88 10.38
C THR A 276 17.07 0.05 11.15
N LEU A 277 16.99 0.01 12.48
CA LEU A 277 17.89 -0.79 13.32
C LEU A 277 17.65 -2.29 13.11
N TRP A 278 16.39 -2.72 13.07
CA TRP A 278 16.01 -4.12 12.84
C TRP A 278 16.56 -4.65 11.51
N LEU A 279 16.42 -3.87 10.43
CA LEU A 279 16.85 -4.28 9.10
C LEU A 279 18.38 -4.31 8.90
N ARG A 280 19.16 -3.83 9.89
CA ARG A 280 20.62 -4.05 9.90
C ARG A 280 20.97 -5.51 10.21
N SER A 281 20.13 -6.20 11.00
CA SER A 281 20.36 -7.57 11.44
C SER A 281 19.49 -8.59 10.70
N PHE A 282 18.30 -8.18 10.26
CA PHE A 282 17.28 -9.07 9.67
C PHE A 282 16.85 -8.62 8.27
N ALA A 283 16.51 -9.58 7.40
CA ALA A 283 16.19 -9.28 5.99
C ALA A 283 14.75 -8.75 5.76
N GLN A 284 13.91 -8.85 6.78
CA GLN A 284 12.47 -8.53 6.76
C GLN A 284 11.94 -8.36 8.19
N GLY A 285 10.76 -7.76 8.33
CA GLY A 285 10.11 -7.64 9.63
C GLY A 285 9.60 -8.98 10.18
N PRO A 286 9.32 -9.05 11.49
CA PRO A 286 8.91 -10.27 12.16
C PRO A 286 7.60 -10.83 11.62
N LEU A 287 6.58 -9.98 11.38
CA LEU A 287 5.29 -10.45 10.86
C LEU A 287 5.37 -10.81 9.39
N GLU A 288 6.20 -10.10 8.61
CA GLU A 288 6.49 -10.45 7.22
C GLU A 288 7.17 -11.82 7.13
N TRP A 289 8.10 -12.13 8.04
CA TRP A 289 8.77 -13.43 8.10
C TRP A 289 7.75 -14.55 8.38
N LEU A 290 6.92 -14.39 9.41
CA LEU A 290 5.89 -15.37 9.78
C LEU A 290 4.92 -15.58 8.61
N TRP A 291 4.43 -14.49 8.02
CA TRP A 291 3.52 -14.53 6.89
C TRP A 291 4.13 -15.22 5.67
N ARG A 292 5.41 -14.99 5.37
CA ARG A 292 6.12 -15.69 4.28
C ARG A 292 6.33 -17.16 4.59
N TRP A 293 6.61 -17.52 5.84
CA TRP A 293 6.73 -18.92 6.23
C TRP A 293 5.44 -19.69 5.93
N VAL A 294 4.28 -19.16 6.33
CA VAL A 294 2.97 -19.77 6.02
C VAL A 294 2.71 -19.81 4.51
N THR A 295 3.00 -18.72 3.81
CA THR A 295 2.80 -18.60 2.36
C THR A 295 3.53 -19.71 1.58
N TRP A 296 4.81 -19.93 1.90
CA TRP A 296 5.66 -20.87 1.16
C TRP A 296 5.70 -22.27 1.76
N ALA A 297 5.13 -22.46 2.95
CA ALA A 297 5.25 -23.68 3.75
C ALA A 297 6.72 -24.13 3.93
N ARG A 298 7.66 -23.17 3.87
CA ARG A 298 9.11 -23.37 4.02
C ARG A 298 9.66 -22.23 4.85
N ARG A 299 10.51 -22.56 5.83
CA ARG A 299 11.10 -21.58 6.75
C ARG A 299 12.03 -20.64 5.97
N PRO A 300 11.71 -19.33 5.85
CA PRO A 300 12.59 -18.40 5.16
C PRO A 300 13.80 -18.05 6.04
N PRO A 301 14.95 -17.66 5.46
CA PRO A 301 16.08 -17.15 6.21
C PRO A 301 15.66 -15.88 6.97
N PHE A 302 16.04 -15.80 8.23
CA PHE A 302 15.62 -14.71 9.12
C PHE A 302 16.65 -13.56 9.14
N ARG A 303 17.95 -13.89 9.20
CA ARG A 303 19.05 -12.92 9.21
C ARG A 303 19.41 -12.47 7.79
N ALA A 304 19.87 -11.22 7.66
CA ALA A 304 20.47 -10.76 6.41
C ALA A 304 21.84 -11.46 6.25
N SER A 305 22.07 -12.08 5.08
CA SER A 305 23.36 -12.69 4.69
C SER A 305 24.34 -11.64 4.20
#